data_AF-A0A9E7H866-F1
#
_entry.id   AF-A0A9E7H866-F1
#
_cell.length_a   1.000
_cell.length_b   1.000
_cell.length_c   1.000
_cell.angle_alpha   90.00
_cell.angle_beta   90.00
_cell.angle_gamma   90.00
#
_symmetry.space_group_name_H-M   'P 1'
#
loop_
_entity.id
_entity.type
_entity.pdbx_description
1 polymer ?
#
loop_
_entity_poly.entity_id
_entity_poly.type
_entity_poly.pdbx_seq_one_letter_code
_entity_poly.pdbx_strand_id
1 'polypeptide(L)' 'MSSWVSHLPHEIAYERVVGHGLNAQGLARNPRLDYFFLKDLNRDQKLQFEDCSLHAVVCAVSVQYVQWPEKVRFDDSSA' A
#
# COMPACT_ATOMS: atom_id res chain seq x y z
N MET A 1 2.24 -1.46 -5.36
CA MET A 1 1.16 -2.44 -5.52
C MET A 1 1.65 -3.77 -4.97
N SER A 2 1.05 -4.23 -3.87
CA SER A 2 1.36 -5.50 -3.24
C SER A 2 0.78 -6.68 -4.02
N SER A 3 1.37 -7.85 -3.82
CA SER A 3 1.02 -9.12 -4.46
C SER A 3 0.53 -10.12 -3.40
N TRP A 4 0.36 -11.39 -3.79
CA TRP A 4 0.08 -12.50 -2.87
C TRP A 4 1.28 -12.93 -2.00
N VAL A 5 2.46 -12.35 -2.25
CA VAL A 5 3.71 -12.64 -1.54
C VAL A 5 4.41 -11.30 -1.31
N SER A 6 4.91 -11.10 -0.09
CA SER A 6 5.74 -9.95 0.29
C SER A 6 7.12 -10.43 0.70
N HIS A 7 8.16 -9.86 0.10
CA HIS A 7 9.57 -10.13 0.43
C HIS A 7 10.07 -9.30 1.62
N LEU A 8 9.22 -9.12 2.63
CA LEU A 8 9.65 -8.49 3.88
C LEU A 8 10.51 -9.50 4.68
N PRO A 9 11.57 -9.05 5.37
CA PRO A 9 12.38 -9.91 6.24
C PRO A 9 11.51 -10.73 7.21
N HIS A 10 11.79 -12.02 7.30
CA HIS A 10 10.98 -12.95 8.09
C HIS A 10 11.24 -12.81 9.59
N GLU A 11 12.47 -12.44 9.94
CA GLU A 11 12.96 -12.24 11.29
C GLU A 11 12.45 -10.95 11.95
N ILE A 12 11.84 -10.03 11.19
CA ILE A 12 11.27 -8.79 11.70
C ILE A 12 9.76 -8.97 11.93
N ALA A 13 9.34 -8.79 13.17
CA ALA A 13 7.94 -8.64 13.55
C ALA A 13 7.54 -7.17 13.37
N TYR A 14 6.67 -6.90 12.40
CA TYR A 14 6.08 -5.58 12.19
C TYR A 14 4.79 -5.48 12.99
N GLU A 15 4.51 -4.32 13.58
CA GLU A 15 3.26 -4.08 14.31
C GLU A 15 2.04 -4.18 13.38
N ARG A 16 2.17 -3.63 12.18
CA ARG A 16 1.13 -3.67 11.15
C ARG A 16 1.74 -3.58 9.76
N VAL A 17 1.29 -4.45 8.86
CA VAL A 17 1.65 -4.47 7.45
C VAL A 17 0.40 -4.27 6.61
N VAL A 18 0.42 -3.23 5.78
CA VAL A 18 -0.71 -2.85 4.93
C VAL A 18 -0.37 -3.02 3.46
N GLY A 19 -1.22 -3.73 2.72
CA GLY A 19 -1.10 -3.93 1.29
C GLY A 19 -2.05 -3.03 0.49
N HIS A 20 -1.53 -2.39 -0.54
CA HIS A 20 -2.32 -1.70 -1.56
C HIS A 20 -2.29 -2.46 -2.88
N GLY A 21 -3.40 -2.62 -3.59
CA GLY A 21 -3.36 -3.15 -4.94
C GLY A 21 -4.69 -3.10 -5.67
N LEU A 22 -4.79 -3.85 -6.76
CA LEU A 22 -6.00 -3.94 -7.61
C LEU A 22 -6.57 -5.36 -7.70
N ASN A 23 -5.85 -6.36 -7.18
CA ASN A 23 -6.27 -7.76 -7.20
C ASN A 23 -6.60 -8.24 -5.79
N ALA A 24 -7.89 -8.25 -5.45
CA ALA A 24 -8.40 -8.69 -4.14
C ALA A 24 -7.98 -10.13 -3.79
N GLN A 25 -8.07 -11.05 -4.77
CA GLN A 25 -7.76 -12.46 -4.54
C GLN A 25 -6.28 -12.68 -4.23
N GLY A 26 -5.40 -11.94 -4.92
CA GLY A 26 -3.97 -11.97 -4.64
C GLY A 26 -3.67 -11.46 -3.23
N LEU A 27 -4.19 -10.29 -2.88
CA LEU A 27 -3.93 -9.66 -1.58
C LEU A 27 -4.47 -10.51 -0.41
N ALA A 28 -5.66 -11.10 -0.55
CA ALA A 28 -6.23 -11.97 0.47
C ALA A 28 -5.43 -13.25 0.72
N ARG A 29 -4.59 -13.67 -0.23
CA ARG A 29 -3.69 -14.83 -0.08
C ARG A 29 -2.34 -14.47 0.52
N ASN A 30 -2.07 -13.19 0.77
CA ASN A 30 -0.78 -12.75 1.28
C ASN A 30 -0.73 -12.88 2.82
N PRO A 31 0.02 -13.86 3.37
CA PRO A 31 0.05 -14.08 4.82
C PRO A 31 0.83 -13.01 5.59
N ARG A 32 1.54 -12.11 4.89
CA ARG A 32 2.30 -11.02 5.50
C ARG A 32 1.47 -9.75 5.73
N LEU A 33 0.24 -9.67 5.22
CA LEU A 33 -0.61 -8.49 5.36
C LEU A 33 -1.59 -8.65 6.52
N ASP A 34 -1.64 -7.66 7.40
CA ASP A 34 -2.69 -7.55 8.42
C ASP A 34 -3.95 -6.90 7.85
N TYR A 35 -3.78 -6.04 6.85
CA TYR A 35 -4.86 -5.33 6.19
C TYR A 35 -4.50 -5.05 4.73
N PHE A 36 -5.51 -5.03 3.84
CA PHE A 36 -5.33 -4.55 2.48
C PHE A 36 -6.50 -3.71 2.00
N PHE A 37 -6.23 -2.85 1.03
CA PHE A 37 -7.24 -2.05 0.36
C PHE A 37 -7.03 -2.02 -1.15
N LEU A 38 -8.14 -1.84 -1.86
CA LEU A 38 -8.18 -1.78 -3.30
C LEU A 38 -8.37 -0.34 -3.75
N LYS A 39 -7.41 0.20 -4.49
CA LYS A 39 -7.52 1.54 -5.05
C LYS A 39 -6.73 1.65 -6.34
N ASP A 40 -7.35 2.22 -7.37
CA ASP A 40 -6.63 2.57 -8.59
C ASP A 40 -6.06 3.98 -8.46
N LEU A 41 -4.75 4.06 -8.23
CA LEU A 41 -4.04 5.33 -8.09
C LEU A 41 -3.96 6.12 -9.40
N ASN A 42 -4.32 5.52 -10.54
CA ASN A 42 -4.47 6.26 -11.79
C ASN A 42 -5.84 6.96 -11.88
N ARG A 43 -6.80 6.57 -11.04
CA ARG A 43 -8.14 7.18 -10.97
C ARG A 43 -8.32 8.09 -9.76
N ASP A 44 -7.81 7.66 -8.61
CA ASP A 44 -7.86 8.41 -7.36
C ASP A 44 -6.51 8.28 -6.63
N GLN A 45 -5.75 9.36 -6.61
CA GLN A 45 -4.41 9.42 -6.03
C GLN A 45 -4.42 9.55 -4.49
N LYS A 46 -5.60 9.69 -3.87
CA LYS A 46 -5.72 9.89 -2.42
C LYS A 46 -5.59 8.55 -1.69
N LEU A 47 -4.64 8.43 -0.78
CA LEU A 47 -4.54 7.30 0.14
C LEU A 47 -5.57 7.44 1.26
N GLN A 48 -6.03 6.31 1.78
CA GLN A 48 -7.03 6.23 2.87
C GLN A 48 -6.38 6.27 4.26
N PHE A 49 -5.24 6.94 4.37
CA PHE A 49 -4.47 7.05 5.60
C PHE A 49 -4.21 8.52 5.86
N GLU A 50 -4.26 8.90 7.13
CA GLU A 50 -3.88 10.23 7.58
C GLU A 50 -2.38 10.45 7.35
N ASP A 51 -2.00 11.72 7.20
CA ASP A 51 -0.59 12.07 7.16
C ASP A 51 0.13 11.61 8.44
N CYS A 52 1.42 11.29 8.32
CA CYS A 52 2.25 10.76 9.42
C CYS A 52 1.74 9.48 10.13
N SER A 53 0.78 8.75 9.56
CA SER A 53 0.22 7.52 10.18
C SER A 53 0.98 6.22 9.88
N LEU A 54 1.97 6.26 8.98
CA LEU A 54 2.80 5.12 8.60
C LEU A 54 4.27 5.39 8.89
N HIS A 55 4.95 4.45 9.52
CA HIS A 55 6.38 4.57 9.84
C HIS A 55 7.29 4.37 8.62
N ALA A 56 6.86 3.58 7.64
CA ALA A 56 7.63 3.29 6.43
C ALA A 56 6.72 2.92 5.27
N VAL A 57 7.14 3.25 4.05
CA VAL A 57 6.47 2.87 2.80
C VAL A 57 7.46 2.16 1.90
N VAL A 58 7.07 0.98 1.39
CA VAL A 58 7.85 0.21 0.43
C VAL A 58 7.14 0.17 -0.93
N CYS A 59 7.87 0.48 -2.00
CA CYS A 59 7.36 0.44 -3.36
C CYS A 59 8.40 -0.21 -4.29
N ALA A 60 8.36 -1.55 -4.37
CA ALA A 60 9.21 -2.31 -5.28
C ALA A 60 8.46 -2.61 -6.58
N VAL A 61 9.11 -2.36 -7.72
CA VAL A 61 8.64 -2.73 -9.08
C VAL A 61 7.16 -2.37 -9.35
N SER A 62 6.68 -1.29 -8.75
CA SER A 62 5.27 -0.89 -8.84
C SER A 62 5.07 0.55 -9.33
N VAL A 63 6.01 1.46 -9.05
CA VAL A 63 5.85 2.89 -9.33
C VAL A 63 5.68 3.17 -10.83
N GLN A 64 6.28 2.34 -11.69
CA GLN A 64 6.20 2.46 -13.14
C GLN A 64 4.79 2.26 -13.72
N TYR A 65 3.84 1.75 -12.92
CA TYR A 65 2.45 1.57 -13.32
C TYR A 65 1.53 2.73 -12.89
N VAL A 66 2.06 3.68 -12.11
CA VAL A 66 1.32 4.88 -11.70
C VAL A 66 1.64 5.98 -12.71
N GLN A 67 0.62 6.53 -13.35
CA GLN A 67 0.77 7.56 -14.38
C GLN A 67 1.28 8.87 -13.78
N TRP A 68 0.77 9.26 -12.60
CA TRP A 68 1.08 10.52 -11.92
C TRP A 68 1.55 10.25 -10.48
N PRO A 69 2.71 9.61 -10.29
CA PRO A 69 3.18 9.20 -8.96
C PRO A 69 3.35 10.38 -8.00
N GLU A 70 3.70 11.56 -8.51
CA GLU A 70 3.87 12.81 -7.74
C GLU A 70 2.57 13.35 -7.13
N LYS A 71 1.41 12.91 -7.63
CA LYS A 71 0.09 13.32 -7.13
C LYS A 71 -0.43 12.42 -6.01
N VAL A 72 0.21 11.29 -5.75
CA VAL A 72 -0.18 10.37 -4.68
C VAL A 72 0.05 11.05 -3.34
N ARG A 73 -1.01 11.15 -2.53
CA ARG A 73 -1.00 11.89 -1.26
C ARG A 73 -1.83 11.20 -0.20
N PHE A 74 -1.52 11.49 1.06
CA PHE A 74 -2.32 11.07 2.21
C PHE A 74 -3.66 11.82 2.27
N ASP A 75 -4.52 11.37 3.16
CA ASP A 75 -5.76 12.05 3.47
C ASP A 75 -5.49 13.25 4.39
N ASP A 76 -5.76 14.45 3.89
CA ASP A 76 -5.60 15.71 4.62
C ASP A 76 -6.82 16.07 5.50
N SER A 77 -7.67 15.11 5.90
CA SER A 77 -8.91 15.39 6.67
C SER A 77 -8.70 15.85 8.12
N SER A 78 -7.49 16.31 8.45
CA SER A 78 -7.13 17.00 9.69
C SER A 78 -6.86 18.52 9.50
N ALA A 79 -7.43 19.13 8.45
CA ALA A 79 -7.53 20.59 8.29
C ALA A 79 -8.95 21.10 8.57
#